data_AF-A0A7X8ZF50-F1
#
_entry.id   AF-A0A7X8ZF50-F1
#
_cell.length_a   1.000
_cell.length_b   1.000
_cell.length_c   1.000
_cell.angle_alpha   90.00
_cell.angle_beta   90.00
_cell.angle_gamma   90.00
#
_symmetry.space_group_name_H-M   'P 1'
#
loop_
_entity.id
_entity.type
_entity.pdbx_description
1 polymer ?
#
loop_
_entity_poly.entity_id
_entity_poly.type
_entity_poly.pdbx_seq_one_letter_code
_entity_poly.pdbx_strand_id
1 'polypeptide(L)'
;MTTVTAPPTTTAYYYTVNNPDDPDAVDMTKVRKAEFLVIERAMPEDDDFFDVASACFALSTGVSKTRAGDLFVTIEQLHNLPRLNELQHELFHLDLYRVLAIFDALAGLRREYLPLVDEHLTDYLTPQAPNQDLPSAQKIKNKIKAIRLLVEDDGGPTPREKKTFAVTDQGDGTCEISASVDEIQGQAIKQAVQAHAEATGMNQGEALADLILNKIDLRIVLNIYQASDLAHAPVWVSGPGWVDEATGKKWVAKATKVQDMDKVRGQQIKGHDPSPAMRAAVKGRDGGCTAPGCGVSSQYCDLDHRINYDDGGATSFWNLYEKCRCDHNGKTFERQRYCVDPLTGIMVTVFMDGTWAVTVPEGPLTPGGARWAQTVSQYRAARHQRAREQAAAVKATATAARTPVQEDEPPF
;
A
#
# COMPACT_ATOMS: atom_id res chain seq x y z
N MET A 1 26.56 -29.37 50.43
CA MET A 1 27.19 -28.32 49.61
C MET A 1 26.87 -28.61 48.17
N THR A 2 25.82 -27.98 47.66
CA THR A 2 25.30 -28.20 46.31
C THR A 2 26.10 -27.31 45.37
N THR A 3 26.99 -27.91 44.60
CA THR A 3 27.68 -27.26 43.48
C THR A 3 26.63 -26.92 42.42
N VAL A 4 26.34 -25.63 42.29
CA VAL A 4 25.61 -25.07 41.14
C VAL A 4 26.61 -25.00 39.99
N THR A 5 26.45 -25.93 39.06
CA THR A 5 27.16 -25.93 37.78
C THR A 5 26.62 -24.74 36.96
N ALA A 6 27.49 -23.80 36.62
CA ALA A 6 27.17 -22.71 35.69
C ALA A 6 26.77 -23.27 34.30
N PRO A 7 25.85 -22.62 33.57
CA PRO A 7 25.46 -23.06 32.24
C PRO A 7 26.61 -22.85 31.23
N PRO A 8 26.61 -23.59 30.10
CA PRO A 8 27.73 -23.62 29.17
C PRO A 8 27.80 -22.35 28.30
N THR A 9 29.04 -21.86 28.20
CA THR A 9 29.68 -21.05 27.14
C THR A 9 28.81 -20.03 26.38
N THR A 10 28.73 -18.81 26.91
CA THR A 10 28.50 -17.60 26.13
C THR A 10 29.53 -17.54 24.99
N THR A 11 29.10 -17.46 23.73
CA THR A 11 29.99 -17.15 22.60
C THR A 11 30.79 -15.90 22.97
N ALA A 12 32.12 -15.97 22.93
CA ALA A 12 32.98 -14.92 23.48
C ALA A 12 32.72 -13.54 22.85
N TYR A 13 32.29 -13.51 21.58
CA TYR A 13 31.87 -12.32 20.84
C TYR A 13 30.43 -12.47 20.34
N TYR A 14 29.65 -11.40 20.49
CA TYR A 14 28.23 -11.35 20.10
C TYR A 14 27.81 -9.89 19.89
N TYR A 15 26.75 -9.68 19.10
CA TYR A 15 26.16 -8.36 18.94
C TYR A 15 25.22 -8.01 20.10
N THR A 16 25.03 -6.73 20.41
CA THR A 16 24.05 -6.23 21.38
C THR A 16 22.66 -6.84 21.17
N VAL A 17 22.25 -7.04 19.92
CA VAL A 17 20.96 -7.66 19.57
C VAL A 17 20.85 -9.16 19.93
N ASN A 18 21.97 -9.82 20.23
CA ASN A 18 22.07 -11.21 20.66
C ASN A 18 22.57 -11.33 22.11
N ASN A 19 22.53 -10.25 22.88
CA ASN A 19 22.99 -10.27 24.27
C ASN A 19 22.15 -11.26 25.09
N PRO A 20 22.75 -12.31 25.68
CA PRO A 20 22.02 -13.32 26.43
C PRO A 20 21.51 -12.82 27.80
N ASP A 21 22.06 -11.72 28.29
CA ASP A 21 21.70 -11.12 29.58
C ASP A 21 20.64 -10.01 29.44
N ASP A 22 20.28 -9.63 28.22
CA ASP A 22 19.22 -8.67 27.90
C ASP A 22 17.94 -9.42 27.48
N PRO A 23 16.85 -9.39 28.28
CA PRO A 23 15.61 -10.08 27.98
C PRO A 23 15.01 -9.71 26.61
N ASP A 24 15.08 -8.43 26.22
CA ASP A 24 14.53 -7.97 24.95
C ASP A 24 15.37 -8.49 23.78
N ALA A 25 16.70 -8.52 23.92
CA ALA A 25 17.60 -9.08 22.92
C ALA A 25 17.40 -10.59 22.73
N VAL A 26 17.20 -11.34 23.82
CA VAL A 26 16.89 -12.78 23.79
C VAL A 26 15.58 -13.04 23.04
N ASP A 27 14.51 -12.33 23.38
CA ASP A 27 13.21 -12.53 22.75
C ASP A 27 13.21 -12.07 21.29
N MET A 28 13.84 -10.93 20.99
CA MET A 28 13.97 -10.47 19.60
C MET A 28 14.87 -11.37 18.74
N THR A 29 15.85 -12.07 19.33
CA THR A 29 16.60 -13.12 18.63
C THR A 29 15.68 -14.28 18.24
N LYS A 30 14.77 -14.71 19.12
CA LYS A 30 13.78 -15.74 18.79
C LYS A 30 12.84 -15.29 17.67
N VAL A 31 12.41 -14.02 17.69
CA VAL A 31 11.57 -13.43 16.63
C VAL A 31 12.30 -13.45 15.29
N ARG A 32 13.51 -12.89 15.21
CA ARG A 32 14.30 -12.88 13.96
C ARG A 32 14.54 -14.30 13.43
N LYS A 33 14.86 -15.23 14.32
CA LYS A 33 15.02 -16.65 13.98
C LYS A 33 13.74 -17.24 13.40
N ALA A 34 12.60 -17.03 14.06
CA ALA A 34 11.32 -17.56 13.60
C ALA A 34 10.90 -16.95 12.26
N GLU A 35 11.03 -15.63 12.10
CA GLU A 35 10.72 -14.94 10.84
C GLU A 35 11.57 -15.49 9.68
N PHE A 36 12.89 -15.59 9.88
CA PHE A 36 13.81 -16.09 8.87
C PHE A 36 13.48 -17.53 8.45
N LEU A 37 13.35 -18.44 9.41
CA LEU A 37 13.07 -19.86 9.15
C LEU A 37 11.68 -20.11 8.56
N VAL A 38 10.70 -19.24 8.85
CA VAL A 38 9.36 -19.32 8.22
C VAL A 38 9.43 -19.00 6.73
N ILE A 39 10.23 -18.00 6.34
CA ILE A 39 10.40 -17.65 4.93
C ILE A 39 11.19 -18.75 4.21
N GLU A 40 12.29 -19.23 4.78
CA GLU A 40 13.12 -20.29 4.20
C GLU A 40 12.32 -21.58 3.97
N ARG A 41 11.50 -21.99 4.94
CA ARG A 41 10.61 -23.15 4.79
C ARG A 41 9.54 -22.94 3.71
N ALA A 42 9.14 -21.70 3.47
CA ALA A 42 8.09 -21.35 2.52
C ALA A 42 8.63 -20.99 1.12
N MET A 43 9.93 -21.16 0.89
CA MET A 43 10.55 -20.90 -0.41
C MET A 43 9.88 -21.77 -1.49
N PRO A 44 9.51 -21.18 -2.64
CA PRO A 44 9.01 -21.95 -3.77
C PRO A 44 10.11 -22.83 -4.37
N GLU A 45 9.74 -23.99 -4.89
CA GLU A 45 10.63 -24.84 -5.70
C GLU A 45 10.81 -24.26 -7.12
N ASP A 46 11.80 -24.75 -7.88
CA ASP A 46 12.14 -24.22 -9.21
C ASP A 46 10.99 -24.27 -10.23
N ASP A 47 10.07 -25.23 -10.08
CA ASP A 47 8.89 -25.41 -10.95
C ASP A 47 7.60 -24.76 -10.40
N ASP A 48 7.66 -24.17 -9.21
CA ASP A 48 6.52 -23.47 -8.62
C ASP A 48 6.28 -22.11 -9.30
N PHE A 49 5.01 -21.71 -9.30
CA PHE A 49 4.64 -20.38 -9.77
C PHE A 49 4.89 -19.35 -8.67
N PHE A 50 5.95 -18.56 -8.85
CA PHE A 50 6.40 -17.55 -7.90
C PHE A 50 5.30 -16.62 -7.38
N ASP A 51 4.36 -16.21 -8.23
CA ASP A 51 3.26 -15.33 -7.85
C ASP A 51 2.18 -16.01 -6.99
N VAL A 52 1.99 -17.33 -7.17
CA VAL A 52 1.11 -18.16 -6.33
C VAL A 52 1.76 -18.34 -4.97
N ALA A 53 3.01 -18.81 -4.92
CA ALA A 53 3.75 -18.97 -3.66
C ALA A 53 3.77 -17.66 -2.85
N SER A 54 4.02 -16.52 -3.52
CA SER A 54 4.00 -15.20 -2.87
C SER A 54 2.63 -14.85 -2.31
N ALA A 55 1.54 -15.20 -3.00
CA ALA A 55 0.18 -14.95 -2.52
C ALA A 55 -0.16 -15.85 -1.32
N CYS A 56 0.13 -17.15 -1.39
CA CYS A 56 -0.12 -18.10 -0.31
C CYS A 56 0.64 -17.74 0.96
N PHE A 57 1.90 -17.32 0.82
CA PHE A 57 2.71 -16.84 1.93
C PHE A 57 2.17 -15.54 2.53
N ALA A 58 1.81 -14.56 1.69
CA ALA A 58 1.19 -13.31 2.13
C ALA A 58 -0.08 -13.55 2.94
N LEU A 59 -0.94 -14.48 2.50
CA LEU A 59 -2.16 -14.84 3.20
C LEU A 59 -1.89 -15.49 4.56
N SER A 60 -0.86 -16.34 4.64
CA SER A 60 -0.53 -17.07 5.87
C SER A 60 0.17 -16.20 6.91
N THR A 61 0.88 -15.16 6.48
CA THR A 61 1.75 -14.33 7.34
C THR A 61 1.25 -12.90 7.55
N GLY A 62 0.30 -12.43 6.74
CA GLY A 62 -0.28 -11.09 6.82
C GLY A 62 0.57 -9.99 6.17
N VAL A 63 1.69 -10.32 5.52
CA VAL A 63 2.44 -9.34 4.71
C VAL A 63 1.76 -9.15 3.34
N SER A 64 2.10 -8.07 2.63
CA SER A 64 1.61 -7.89 1.25
C SER A 64 2.22 -8.92 0.29
N LYS A 65 1.51 -9.26 -0.80
CA LYS A 65 2.02 -10.14 -1.86
C LYS A 65 3.37 -9.66 -2.42
N THR A 66 3.54 -8.36 -2.64
CA THR A 66 4.82 -7.79 -3.09
C THR A 66 5.93 -8.05 -2.08
N ARG A 67 5.64 -7.80 -0.79
CA ARG A 67 6.60 -8.04 0.28
C ARG A 67 6.99 -9.52 0.38
N ALA A 68 6.04 -10.44 0.22
CA ALA A 68 6.32 -11.87 0.20
C ALA A 68 7.31 -12.22 -0.93
N GLY A 69 7.07 -11.72 -2.14
CA GLY A 69 8.00 -11.91 -3.26
C GLY A 69 9.39 -11.34 -3.00
N ASP A 70 9.48 -10.11 -2.46
CA ASP A 70 10.77 -9.50 -2.10
C ASP A 70 11.54 -10.35 -1.07
N LEU A 71 10.82 -10.93 -0.09
CA LEU A 71 11.42 -11.81 0.92
C LEU A 71 11.96 -13.11 0.32
N PHE A 72 11.22 -13.77 -0.58
CA PHE A 72 11.70 -14.97 -1.26
C PHE A 72 12.96 -14.73 -2.08
N VAL A 73 12.97 -13.67 -2.90
CA VAL A 73 14.16 -13.28 -3.67
C VAL A 73 15.33 -12.98 -2.73
N THR A 74 15.07 -12.33 -1.60
CA THR A 74 16.11 -12.01 -0.61
C THR A 74 16.76 -13.27 -0.03
N ILE A 75 15.97 -14.29 0.34
CA ILE A 75 16.49 -15.55 0.86
C ILE A 75 17.22 -16.34 -0.23
N GLU A 76 16.68 -16.41 -1.45
CA GLU A 76 17.37 -17.03 -2.60
C GLU A 76 18.75 -16.39 -2.85
N GLN A 77 18.84 -15.06 -2.77
CA GLN A 77 20.10 -14.34 -2.95
C GLN A 77 21.07 -14.59 -1.79
N LEU A 78 20.56 -14.74 -0.57
CA LEU A 78 21.37 -15.15 0.57
C LEU A 78 21.92 -16.57 0.40
N HIS A 79 21.17 -17.51 -0.21
CA HIS A 79 21.70 -18.84 -0.56
C HIS A 79 22.88 -18.79 -1.55
N ASN A 80 22.97 -17.73 -2.36
CA ASN A 80 24.13 -17.49 -3.24
C ASN A 80 25.35 -16.90 -2.49
N LEU A 81 25.23 -16.61 -1.19
CA LEU A 81 26.27 -16.17 -0.27
C LEU A 81 26.40 -17.18 0.89
N PRO A 82 26.93 -18.39 0.64
CA PRO A 82 26.86 -19.51 1.58
C PRO A 82 27.51 -19.21 2.94
N ARG A 83 28.63 -18.48 3.00
CA ARG A 83 29.31 -18.13 4.26
C ARG A 83 28.45 -17.19 5.10
N LEU A 84 27.83 -16.20 4.46
CA LEU A 84 26.93 -15.26 5.13
C LEU A 84 25.63 -15.95 5.56
N ASN A 85 25.11 -16.86 4.73
CA ASN A 85 23.94 -17.65 5.07
C ASN A 85 24.20 -18.51 6.31
N GLU A 86 25.36 -19.17 6.39
CA GLU A 86 25.77 -19.96 7.56
C GLU A 86 25.88 -19.07 8.81
N LEU A 87 26.52 -17.90 8.71
CA LEU A 87 26.62 -16.95 9.81
C LEU A 87 25.24 -16.46 10.29
N GLN A 88 24.30 -16.25 9.36
CA GLN A 88 22.93 -15.87 9.70
C GLN A 88 22.19 -17.00 10.42
N HIS A 89 22.41 -18.26 10.03
CA HIS A 89 21.85 -19.44 10.72
C HIS A 89 22.47 -19.68 12.10
N GLU A 90 23.73 -19.29 12.31
CA GLU A 90 24.39 -19.39 13.61
C GLU A 90 23.85 -18.33 14.58
N LEU A 91 23.80 -17.07 14.12
CA LEU A 91 23.60 -15.93 15.02
C LEU A 91 22.19 -15.32 14.99
N PHE A 92 21.44 -15.47 13.89
CA PHE A 92 20.15 -14.79 13.64
C PHE A 92 20.16 -13.30 14.03
N HIS A 93 21.28 -12.64 13.70
CA HIS A 93 21.60 -11.28 14.14
C HIS A 93 21.09 -10.22 13.14
N LEU A 94 20.96 -10.57 11.86
CA LEU A 94 20.38 -9.69 10.85
C LEU A 94 18.86 -9.80 10.87
N ASP A 95 18.18 -8.65 10.96
CA ASP A 95 16.76 -8.54 10.67
C ASP A 95 16.50 -8.52 9.16
N LEU A 96 15.26 -8.81 8.76
CA LEU A 96 14.87 -8.88 7.34
C LEU A 96 15.16 -7.57 6.58
N TYR A 97 15.10 -6.42 7.27
CA TYR A 97 15.45 -5.13 6.68
C TYR A 97 16.93 -5.06 6.26
N ARG A 98 17.85 -5.54 7.10
CA ARG A 98 19.28 -5.61 6.73
C ARG A 98 19.56 -6.64 5.66
N VAL A 99 18.90 -7.80 5.67
CA VAL A 99 19.08 -8.81 4.62
C VAL A 99 18.61 -8.26 3.26
N LEU A 100 17.46 -7.58 3.22
CA LEU A 100 16.98 -6.87 2.02
C LEU A 100 17.94 -5.77 1.57
N ALA A 101 18.50 -5.01 2.51
CA ALA A 101 19.48 -3.97 2.20
C ALA A 101 20.77 -4.52 1.57
N ILE A 102 21.18 -5.73 1.95
CA ILE A 102 22.28 -6.46 1.31
C ILE A 102 21.91 -6.81 -0.12
N PHE A 103 20.74 -7.45 -0.32
CA PHE A 103 20.23 -7.78 -1.65
C PHE A 103 20.21 -6.56 -2.60
N ASP A 104 19.59 -5.46 -2.17
CA ASP A 104 19.50 -4.22 -2.97
C ASP A 104 20.89 -3.70 -3.40
N ALA A 105 21.89 -3.82 -2.53
CA ALA A 105 23.25 -3.35 -2.79
C ALA A 105 24.04 -4.29 -3.71
N LEU A 106 23.64 -5.56 -3.80
CA LEU A 106 24.23 -6.56 -4.70
C LEU A 106 23.57 -6.61 -6.07
N ALA A 107 22.39 -6.00 -6.23
CA ALA A 107 21.69 -5.94 -7.50
C ALA A 107 22.62 -5.48 -8.65
N GLY A 108 22.66 -6.26 -9.72
CA GLY A 108 23.49 -6.00 -10.90
C GLY A 108 24.95 -6.48 -10.81
N LEU A 109 25.40 -6.99 -9.66
CA LEU A 109 26.74 -7.56 -9.51
C LEU A 109 26.87 -8.86 -10.32
N ARG A 110 27.97 -9.01 -11.06
CA ARG A 110 28.27 -10.25 -11.78
C ARG A 110 28.46 -11.43 -10.83
N ARG A 111 27.88 -12.59 -11.18
CA ARG A 111 27.87 -13.81 -10.35
C ARG A 111 29.28 -14.29 -9.95
N GLU A 112 30.28 -14.06 -10.80
CA GLU A 112 31.68 -14.42 -10.55
C GLU A 112 32.31 -13.70 -9.34
N TYR A 113 31.76 -12.56 -8.92
CA TYR A 113 32.25 -11.79 -7.77
C TYR A 113 31.54 -12.13 -6.46
N LEU A 114 30.48 -12.95 -6.49
CA LEU A 114 29.74 -13.33 -5.28
C LEU A 114 30.61 -14.02 -4.22
N PRO A 115 31.55 -14.94 -4.55
CA PRO A 115 32.39 -15.57 -3.53
C PRO A 115 33.28 -14.57 -2.75
N LEU A 116 33.82 -13.56 -3.44
CA LEU A 116 34.64 -12.52 -2.83
C LEU A 116 33.79 -11.60 -1.93
N VAL A 117 32.58 -11.27 -2.39
CA VAL A 117 31.62 -10.49 -1.60
C VAL A 117 31.19 -11.26 -0.36
N ASP A 118 30.84 -12.54 -0.51
CA ASP A 118 30.44 -13.42 0.58
C ASP A 118 31.52 -13.43 1.67
N GLU A 119 32.76 -13.72 1.30
CA GLU A 119 33.91 -13.68 2.22
C GLU A 119 34.03 -12.34 2.97
N HIS A 120 34.14 -11.22 2.25
CA HIS A 120 34.38 -9.93 2.88
C HIS A 120 33.18 -9.40 3.68
N LEU A 121 31.96 -9.79 3.31
CA LEU A 121 30.75 -9.38 4.00
C LEU A 121 30.53 -10.23 5.26
N THR A 122 30.79 -11.54 5.20
CA THR A 122 30.80 -12.41 6.39
C THR A 122 31.83 -11.94 7.39
N ASP A 123 33.07 -11.68 6.99
CA ASP A 123 34.12 -11.19 7.91
C ASP A 123 33.75 -9.86 8.59
N TYR A 124 33.05 -8.99 7.84
CA TYR A 124 32.57 -7.71 8.38
C TYR A 124 31.40 -7.87 9.35
N LEU A 125 30.55 -8.87 9.12
CA LEU A 125 29.36 -9.13 9.92
C LEU A 125 29.59 -10.14 11.04
N THR A 126 30.75 -10.80 11.11
CA THR A 126 31.16 -11.58 12.27
C THR A 126 31.54 -10.65 13.44
N PRO A 127 30.97 -10.82 14.65
CA PRO A 127 31.32 -9.99 15.79
C PRO A 127 32.78 -10.23 16.23
N GLN A 128 33.50 -9.15 16.53
CA GLN A 128 34.91 -9.16 16.93
C GLN A 128 35.12 -8.76 18.40
N ALA A 129 34.04 -8.38 19.08
CA ALA A 129 34.04 -7.99 20.49
C ALA A 129 32.75 -8.48 21.18
N PRO A 130 32.76 -8.70 22.50
CA PRO A 130 31.53 -8.97 23.24
C PRO A 130 30.62 -7.73 23.21
N ASN A 131 29.31 -7.95 23.10
CA ASN A 131 28.30 -6.91 23.11
C ASN A 131 28.55 -5.79 22.07
N GLN A 132 29.01 -6.18 20.87
CA GLN A 132 29.31 -5.26 19.76
C GLN A 132 28.03 -4.64 19.19
N ASP A 133 28.05 -3.35 18.82
CA ASP A 133 26.92 -2.75 18.09
C ASP A 133 26.77 -3.36 16.69
N LEU A 134 25.54 -3.71 16.32
CA LEU A 134 25.24 -4.28 15.00
C LEU A 134 25.29 -3.18 13.93
N PRO A 135 26.07 -3.33 12.83
CA PRO A 135 26.10 -2.34 11.76
C PRO A 135 24.70 -1.99 11.23
N SER A 136 24.45 -0.71 11.02
CA SER A 136 23.21 -0.26 10.38
C SER A 136 23.16 -0.69 8.91
N ALA A 137 21.95 -0.79 8.33
CA ALA A 137 21.78 -1.12 6.91
C ALA A 137 22.61 -0.18 6.00
N GLN A 138 22.72 1.11 6.33
CA GLN A 138 23.55 2.04 5.56
C GLN A 138 25.05 1.72 5.64
N LYS A 139 25.56 1.33 6.82
CA LYS A 139 26.96 0.90 6.97
C LYS A 139 27.23 -0.37 6.16
N ILE A 140 26.29 -1.31 6.15
CA ILE A 140 26.36 -2.53 5.34
C ILE A 140 26.37 -2.20 3.83
N LYS A 141 25.45 -1.34 3.35
CA LYS A 141 25.44 -0.87 1.95
C LYS A 141 26.76 -0.20 1.56
N ASN A 142 27.32 0.62 2.44
CA ASN A 142 28.62 1.27 2.22
C ASN A 142 29.77 0.25 2.14
N LYS A 143 29.75 -0.81 2.97
CA LYS A 143 30.75 -1.88 2.90
C LYS A 143 30.66 -2.65 1.58
N ILE A 144 29.45 -3.01 1.12
CA ILE A 144 29.25 -3.65 -0.18
C ILE A 144 29.74 -2.76 -1.31
N LYS A 145 29.44 -1.46 -1.26
CA LYS A 145 29.97 -0.47 -2.23
C LYS A 145 31.50 -0.46 -2.22
N ALA A 146 32.15 -0.56 -1.06
CA ALA A 146 33.60 -0.64 -0.98
C ALA A 146 34.15 -1.95 -1.57
N ILE A 147 33.48 -3.10 -1.36
CA ILE A 147 33.88 -4.38 -1.97
C ILE A 147 33.73 -4.32 -3.50
N ARG A 148 32.65 -3.70 -4.00
CA ARG A 148 32.45 -3.44 -5.44
C ARG A 148 33.52 -2.56 -6.08
N LEU A 149 34.30 -1.79 -5.31
CA LEU A 149 35.44 -1.04 -5.84
C LEU A 149 36.71 -1.91 -5.97
N LEU A 150 36.76 -3.06 -5.31
CA LEU A 150 37.89 -4.01 -5.38
C LEU A 150 37.84 -4.88 -6.64
N VAL A 151 36.63 -5.07 -7.19
CA VAL A 151 36.39 -5.71 -8.47
C VAL A 151 36.07 -4.60 -9.46
N GLU A 152 36.72 -4.53 -10.62
CA GLU A 152 36.40 -3.54 -11.66
C GLU A 152 35.02 -3.85 -12.28
N ASP A 153 33.98 -3.76 -11.45
CA ASP A 153 32.59 -4.01 -11.80
C ASP A 153 31.96 -2.71 -12.29
N ASP A 154 31.91 -2.56 -13.60
CA ASP A 154 31.11 -1.54 -14.30
C ASP A 154 29.60 -1.81 -14.19
N GLY A 155 29.22 -3.03 -13.75
CA GLY A 155 27.88 -3.44 -13.41
C GLY A 155 27.39 -2.83 -12.09
N GLY A 156 27.23 -1.51 -12.03
CA GLY A 156 26.27 -0.94 -11.08
C GLY A 156 24.86 -1.47 -11.40
N PRO A 157 23.88 -1.43 -10.48
CA PRO A 157 22.49 -1.54 -10.92
C PRO A 157 22.34 -0.52 -12.05
N THR A 158 22.18 -0.98 -13.30
CA THR A 158 21.76 -0.09 -14.38
C THR A 158 20.60 0.67 -13.79
N PRO A 159 20.65 2.02 -13.71
CA PRO A 159 19.51 2.78 -13.25
C PRO A 159 18.40 2.32 -14.16
N ARG A 160 17.56 1.43 -13.64
CA ARG A 160 16.39 0.96 -14.37
C ARG A 160 15.69 2.28 -14.57
N GLU A 161 15.57 2.75 -15.82
CA GLU A 161 14.75 3.90 -16.14
C GLU A 161 13.33 3.49 -15.74
N LYS A 162 13.06 3.51 -14.44
CA LYS A 162 11.76 3.37 -13.86
C LYS A 162 11.15 4.72 -14.13
N LYS A 163 10.80 4.99 -15.39
CA LYS A 163 9.90 6.07 -15.79
C LYS A 163 8.54 5.71 -15.18
N THR A 164 8.46 5.90 -13.87
CA THR A 164 7.33 5.55 -13.04
C THR A 164 6.61 6.83 -12.72
N PHE A 165 5.30 6.82 -12.90
CA PHE A 165 4.40 7.79 -12.34
C PHE A 165 3.52 7.05 -11.34
N ALA A 166 3.50 7.51 -10.10
CA ALA A 166 2.70 6.90 -9.05
C ALA A 166 2.05 7.95 -8.16
N VAL A 167 0.83 7.66 -7.74
CA VAL A 167 0.12 8.39 -6.69
C VAL A 167 -0.06 7.44 -5.52
N THR A 168 0.44 7.84 -4.36
CA THR A 168 0.39 7.07 -3.11
C THR A 168 -0.44 7.83 -2.09
N ASP A 169 -1.47 7.19 -1.54
CA ASP A 169 -2.28 7.74 -0.44
C ASP A 169 -1.52 7.65 0.89
N GLN A 170 -1.57 8.71 1.69
CA GLN A 170 -0.93 8.78 3.01
C GLN A 170 -1.89 8.49 4.17
N GLY A 171 -3.20 8.36 3.91
CA GLY A 171 -4.22 8.05 4.92
C GLY A 171 -4.68 9.23 5.78
N ASP A 172 -4.09 10.42 5.58
CA ASP A 172 -4.47 11.68 6.24
C ASP A 172 -5.32 12.59 5.32
N GLY A 173 -5.76 12.08 4.17
CA GLY A 173 -6.47 12.84 3.13
C GLY A 173 -5.54 13.54 2.14
N THR A 174 -4.23 13.39 2.27
CA THR A 174 -3.23 13.84 1.28
C THR A 174 -2.68 12.66 0.47
N CYS A 175 -2.09 12.97 -0.68
CA CYS A 175 -1.39 11.97 -1.51
C CYS A 175 -0.04 12.51 -1.97
N GLU A 176 0.93 11.61 -2.10
CA GLU A 176 2.21 11.90 -2.72
C GLU A 176 2.16 11.50 -4.20
N ILE A 177 2.53 12.42 -5.07
CA ILE A 177 2.70 12.17 -6.50
C ILE A 177 4.19 12.09 -6.77
N SER A 178 4.66 10.92 -7.17
CA SER A 178 6.05 10.69 -7.55
C SER A 178 6.15 10.42 -9.05
N ALA A 179 7.14 11.02 -9.69
CA ALA A 179 7.44 10.81 -11.09
C ALA A 179 8.96 10.75 -11.27
N SER A 180 9.43 9.75 -12.02
CA SER A 180 10.82 9.72 -12.47
C SER A 180 10.92 10.39 -13.84
N VAL A 181 11.63 11.50 -13.87
CA VAL A 181 11.93 12.31 -15.06
C VAL A 181 13.44 12.51 -15.16
N ASP A 182 13.93 12.98 -16.29
CA ASP A 182 15.34 13.39 -16.33
C ASP A 182 15.60 14.59 -15.41
N GLU A 183 16.86 14.77 -15.00
CA GLU A 183 17.25 15.76 -14.01
C GLU A 183 16.86 17.20 -14.42
N ILE A 184 16.95 17.51 -15.72
CA ILE A 184 16.64 18.84 -16.25
C ILE A 184 15.13 19.06 -16.24
N GLN A 185 14.34 18.07 -16.65
CA GLN A 185 12.89 18.08 -16.54
C GLN A 185 12.43 18.24 -15.10
N GLY A 186 13.06 17.54 -14.14
CA GLY A 186 12.74 17.65 -12.72
C GLY A 186 12.94 19.07 -12.20
N GLN A 187 14.06 19.71 -12.55
CA GLN A 187 14.32 21.11 -12.19
C GLN A 187 13.34 22.08 -12.88
N ALA A 188 13.05 21.87 -14.16
CA ALA A 188 12.10 22.72 -14.90
C ALA A 188 10.69 22.64 -14.31
N ILE A 189 10.21 21.43 -13.97
CA ILE A 189 8.92 21.23 -13.30
C ILE A 189 8.91 21.95 -11.95
N LYS A 190 9.96 21.79 -11.13
CA LYS A 190 10.07 22.46 -9.84
C LYS A 190 9.99 23.98 -9.98
N GLN A 191 10.70 24.56 -10.95
CA GLN A 191 10.67 26.00 -11.20
C GLN A 191 9.30 26.47 -11.69
N ALA A 192 8.64 25.72 -12.57
CA ALA A 192 7.31 26.05 -13.05
C ALA A 192 6.28 26.05 -11.90
N VAL A 193 6.33 25.03 -11.04
CA VAL A 193 5.48 24.95 -9.83
C VAL A 193 5.75 26.12 -8.89
N GLN A 194 7.03 26.44 -8.65
CA GLN A 194 7.40 27.56 -7.79
C GLN A 194 6.93 28.90 -8.34
N ALA A 195 7.17 29.17 -9.62
CA ALA A 195 6.73 30.41 -10.27
C ALA A 195 5.20 30.56 -10.22
N HIS A 196 4.46 29.46 -10.41
CA HIS A 196 3.00 29.48 -10.33
C HIS A 196 2.50 29.67 -8.89
N ALA A 197 3.15 29.05 -7.91
CA ALA A 197 2.88 29.24 -6.48
C ALA A 197 3.07 30.71 -6.08
N GLU A 198 4.18 31.33 -6.50
CA GLU A 198 4.47 32.75 -6.25
C GLU A 198 3.45 33.68 -6.93
N ALA A 199 3.04 33.37 -8.17
CA ALA A 199 2.07 34.17 -8.91
C ALA A 199 0.64 34.10 -8.36
N THR A 200 0.28 33.00 -7.69
CA THR A 200 -1.10 32.73 -7.23
C THR A 200 -1.26 32.77 -5.71
N GLY A 201 -0.16 32.80 -4.95
CA GLY A 201 -0.17 32.68 -3.49
C GLY A 201 -0.50 31.28 -2.97
N MET A 202 -0.56 30.27 -3.85
CA MET A 202 -0.79 28.87 -3.50
C MET A 202 0.45 28.24 -2.87
N ASN A 203 0.27 27.19 -2.06
CA ASN A 203 1.43 26.35 -1.70
C ASN A 203 1.88 25.52 -2.92
N GLN A 204 3.10 24.98 -2.91
CA GLN A 204 3.66 24.28 -4.08
C GLN A 204 2.83 23.06 -4.52
N GLY A 205 2.21 22.33 -3.58
CA GLY A 205 1.33 21.20 -3.91
C GLY A 205 0.05 21.66 -4.62
N GLU A 206 -0.57 22.73 -4.12
CA GLU A 206 -1.74 23.36 -4.77
C GLU A 206 -1.38 23.93 -6.14
N ALA A 207 -0.22 24.57 -6.27
CA ALA A 207 0.25 25.15 -7.53
C ALA A 207 0.52 24.08 -8.59
N LEU A 208 1.14 22.96 -8.22
CA LEU A 208 1.31 21.81 -9.10
C LEU A 208 -0.04 21.26 -9.56
N ALA A 209 -1.00 21.10 -8.62
CA ALA A 209 -2.34 20.65 -8.95
C ALA A 209 -3.07 21.63 -9.88
N ASP A 210 -2.97 22.95 -9.66
CA ASP A 210 -3.60 23.96 -10.52
C ASP A 210 -3.02 23.95 -11.94
N LEU A 211 -1.69 23.87 -12.06
CA LEU A 211 -1.01 23.76 -13.35
C LEU A 211 -1.51 22.55 -14.14
N ILE A 212 -1.58 21.37 -13.51
CA ILE A 212 -1.98 20.14 -14.20
C ILE A 212 -3.49 20.12 -14.49
N LEU A 213 -4.32 20.48 -13.51
CA LEU A 213 -5.77 20.27 -13.57
C LEU A 213 -6.52 21.43 -14.24
N ASN A 214 -5.97 22.65 -14.23
CA ASN A 214 -6.68 23.85 -14.70
C ASN A 214 -5.93 24.63 -15.80
N LYS A 215 -4.63 24.39 -16.02
CA LYS A 215 -3.84 25.09 -17.07
C LYS A 215 -3.52 24.24 -18.30
N ILE A 216 -3.65 22.92 -18.20
CA ILE A 216 -3.55 22.00 -19.34
C ILE A 216 -4.95 21.56 -19.73
N ASP A 217 -5.26 21.59 -21.02
CA ASP A 217 -6.54 21.11 -21.54
C ASP A 217 -6.52 19.57 -21.58
N LEU A 218 -6.91 18.94 -20.47
CA LEU A 218 -6.91 17.49 -20.29
C LEU A 218 -8.31 16.99 -19.96
N ARG A 219 -8.67 15.85 -20.55
CA ARG A 219 -9.84 15.10 -20.14
C ARG A 219 -9.47 14.17 -18.98
N ILE A 220 -9.87 14.55 -17.77
CA ILE A 220 -9.67 13.76 -16.55
C ILE A 220 -10.97 13.07 -16.16
N VAL A 221 -10.90 11.78 -15.83
CA VAL A 221 -12.03 11.02 -15.30
C VAL A 221 -11.71 10.63 -13.86
N LEU A 222 -12.30 11.36 -12.91
CA LEU A 222 -12.25 11.04 -11.49
C LEU A 222 -13.64 10.55 -11.06
N ASN A 223 -13.71 9.32 -10.54
CA ASN A 223 -14.97 8.75 -10.07
C ASN A 223 -15.16 9.08 -8.59
N ILE A 224 -16.30 9.72 -8.29
CA ILE A 224 -16.72 10.13 -6.95
C ILE A 224 -18.10 9.51 -6.71
N TYR A 225 -18.30 8.94 -5.53
CA TYR A 225 -19.48 8.14 -5.18
C TYR A 225 -20.11 8.73 -3.92
N GLN A 226 -21.42 8.95 -3.99
CA GLN A 226 -22.22 9.47 -2.89
C GLN A 226 -23.62 8.85 -2.96
N ALA A 227 -24.13 8.37 -1.83
CA ALA A 227 -25.48 7.84 -1.73
C ALA A 227 -26.51 8.97 -1.91
N SER A 228 -27.46 8.80 -2.83
CA SER A 228 -28.48 9.81 -3.15
C SER A 228 -29.67 9.79 -2.19
N ASP A 229 -29.88 8.68 -1.50
CA ASP A 229 -30.98 8.41 -0.57
C ASP A 229 -30.64 8.75 0.90
N LEU A 230 -29.39 9.14 1.18
CA LEU A 230 -28.93 9.49 2.53
C LEU A 230 -28.67 11.00 2.67
N ALA A 231 -29.33 11.61 3.65
CA ALA A 231 -29.02 12.98 4.04
C ALA A 231 -27.60 13.04 4.64
N HIS A 232 -26.78 14.01 4.22
CA HIS A 232 -25.37 14.14 4.66
C HIS A 232 -24.50 12.91 4.34
N ALA A 233 -24.81 12.19 3.27
CA ALA A 233 -24.03 11.03 2.80
C ALA A 233 -22.51 11.35 2.73
N PRO A 234 -21.64 10.46 3.26
CA PRO A 234 -20.22 10.56 3.02
C PRO A 234 -19.90 10.36 1.54
N VAL A 235 -18.72 10.84 1.15
CA VAL A 235 -18.22 10.76 -0.22
C VAL A 235 -17.06 9.78 -0.24
N TRP A 236 -17.05 8.89 -1.23
CA TRP A 236 -15.93 8.01 -1.53
C TRP A 236 -15.34 8.39 -2.89
N VAL A 237 -14.01 8.37 -3.01
CA VAL A 237 -13.29 8.72 -4.24
C VAL A 237 -12.41 7.54 -4.63
N SER A 238 -12.39 7.17 -5.92
CA SER A 238 -11.50 6.12 -6.42
C SER A 238 -10.04 6.44 -6.10
N GLY A 239 -9.35 5.52 -5.42
CA GLY A 239 -8.02 5.73 -4.86
C GLY A 239 -8.10 6.04 -3.36
N PRO A 240 -8.29 7.31 -2.94
CA PRO A 240 -8.25 7.71 -1.53
C PRO A 240 -9.31 7.08 -0.61
N GLY A 241 -10.38 6.54 -1.19
CA GLY A 241 -11.47 5.95 -0.41
C GLY A 241 -12.41 6.99 0.20
N TRP A 242 -12.84 6.78 1.45
CA TRP A 242 -13.78 7.66 2.15
C TRP A 242 -13.10 8.98 2.54
N VAL A 243 -13.65 10.12 2.10
CA VAL A 243 -13.08 11.45 2.38
C VAL A 243 -13.89 12.24 3.40
N ASP A 244 -13.24 13.23 4.02
CA ASP A 244 -13.88 14.15 4.97
C ASP A 244 -15.00 14.98 4.30
N GLU A 245 -15.84 15.61 5.11
CA GLU A 245 -17.02 16.35 4.62
C GLU A 245 -16.65 17.57 3.75
N ALA A 246 -15.56 18.27 4.07
CA ALA A 246 -15.15 19.47 3.31
C ALA A 246 -14.58 19.07 1.94
N THR A 247 -13.68 18.08 1.93
CA THR A 247 -13.13 17.51 0.69
C THR A 247 -14.23 16.92 -0.19
N GLY A 248 -15.14 16.14 0.40
CA GLY A 248 -16.28 15.56 -0.31
C GLY A 248 -17.16 16.63 -0.99
N LYS A 249 -17.56 17.69 -0.26
CA LYS A 249 -18.35 18.79 -0.82
C LYS A 249 -17.64 19.50 -1.96
N LYS A 250 -16.33 19.78 -1.79
CA LYS A 250 -15.50 20.44 -2.80
C LYS A 250 -15.49 19.66 -4.12
N TRP A 251 -15.32 18.35 -4.07
CA TRP A 251 -15.20 17.52 -5.26
C TRP A 251 -16.54 17.15 -5.90
N VAL A 252 -17.59 16.93 -5.10
CA VAL A 252 -18.94 16.72 -5.63
C VAL A 252 -19.41 17.95 -6.42
N ALA A 253 -19.12 19.17 -5.95
CA ALA A 253 -19.47 20.40 -6.64
C ALA A 253 -18.77 20.57 -8.01
N LYS A 254 -17.68 19.83 -8.27
CA LYS A 254 -16.94 19.83 -9.54
C LYS A 254 -17.40 18.73 -10.51
N ALA A 255 -18.33 17.87 -10.11
CA ALA A 255 -18.80 16.78 -10.95
C ALA A 255 -19.55 17.30 -12.19
N THR A 256 -19.07 16.97 -13.38
CA THR A 256 -19.67 17.38 -14.66
C THR A 256 -20.66 16.36 -15.21
N LYS A 257 -20.65 15.13 -14.68
CA LYS A 257 -21.53 14.04 -15.09
C LYS A 257 -21.97 13.23 -13.87
N VAL A 258 -23.29 13.02 -13.75
CA VAL A 258 -23.90 12.17 -12.71
C VAL A 258 -24.39 10.88 -13.34
N GLN A 259 -24.15 9.76 -12.68
CA GLN A 259 -24.57 8.43 -13.15
C GLN A 259 -25.16 7.63 -11.98
N ASP A 260 -26.28 6.98 -12.26
CA ASP A 260 -26.97 6.10 -11.32
C ASP A 260 -26.36 4.70 -11.42
N MET A 261 -25.65 4.27 -10.37
CA MET A 261 -24.94 2.99 -10.36
C MET A 261 -25.90 1.80 -10.31
N ASP A 262 -27.11 1.94 -9.75
CA ASP A 262 -28.09 0.84 -9.70
C ASP A 262 -28.62 0.52 -11.10
N LYS A 263 -28.83 1.56 -11.92
CA LYS A 263 -29.16 1.37 -13.34
C LYS A 263 -28.03 0.72 -14.14
N VAL A 264 -26.77 0.94 -13.76
CA VAL A 264 -25.62 0.33 -14.45
C VAL A 264 -25.50 -1.16 -14.10
N ARG A 265 -25.81 -1.56 -12.85
CA ARG A 265 -25.73 -2.96 -12.42
C ARG A 265 -26.61 -3.90 -13.23
N GLY A 266 -27.77 -3.42 -13.68
CA GLY A 266 -28.70 -4.19 -14.51
C GLY A 266 -28.32 -4.27 -15.99
N GLN A 267 -27.23 -3.63 -16.43
CA GLN A 267 -26.86 -3.57 -17.84
C GLN A 267 -25.97 -4.74 -18.25
N GLN A 268 -26.19 -5.18 -19.48
CA GLN A 268 -25.33 -6.09 -20.21
C GLN A 268 -24.98 -5.48 -21.56
N ILE A 269 -23.70 -5.55 -21.93
CA ILE A 269 -23.17 -5.03 -23.19
C ILE A 269 -22.89 -6.21 -24.11
N LYS A 270 -23.20 -6.04 -25.41
CA LYS A 270 -23.03 -7.09 -26.43
C LYS A 270 -21.57 -7.30 -26.86
N GLY A 271 -20.68 -6.35 -26.59
CA GLY A 271 -19.27 -6.42 -26.91
C GLY A 271 -18.41 -6.78 -25.70
N HIS A 272 -17.15 -7.14 -25.96
CA HIS A 272 -16.17 -7.48 -24.93
C HIS A 272 -15.92 -6.33 -23.95
N ASP A 273 -15.75 -5.10 -24.45
CA ASP A 273 -15.28 -4.00 -23.62
C ASP A 273 -16.40 -3.35 -22.80
N PRO A 274 -16.22 -3.19 -21.48
CA PRO A 274 -17.19 -2.49 -20.65
C PRO A 274 -17.22 -1.00 -20.94
N SER A 275 -18.43 -0.42 -20.82
CA SER A 275 -18.63 1.02 -20.94
C SER A 275 -17.95 1.78 -19.80
N PRO A 276 -17.66 3.09 -19.94
CA PRO A 276 -17.10 3.89 -18.86
C PRO A 276 -17.95 3.87 -17.57
N ALA A 277 -19.28 3.79 -17.72
CA ALA A 277 -20.23 3.67 -16.61
C ALA A 277 -20.05 2.36 -15.85
N MET A 278 -19.96 1.25 -16.59
CA MET A 278 -19.77 -0.09 -16.03
C MET A 278 -18.39 -0.22 -15.38
N ARG A 279 -17.35 0.38 -15.99
CA ARG A 279 -16.01 0.49 -15.38
C ARG A 279 -16.08 1.20 -14.03
N ALA A 280 -16.72 2.38 -13.96
CA ALA A 280 -16.89 3.08 -12.70
C ALA A 280 -17.66 2.25 -11.67
N ALA A 281 -18.75 1.58 -12.06
CA ALA A 281 -19.50 0.73 -11.15
C ALA A 281 -18.65 -0.40 -10.55
N VAL A 282 -17.92 -1.16 -11.38
CA VAL A 282 -17.04 -2.25 -10.91
C VAL A 282 -15.95 -1.70 -9.99
N LYS A 283 -15.30 -0.59 -10.37
CA LYS A 283 -14.29 0.08 -9.53
C LYS A 283 -14.82 0.55 -8.18
N GLY A 284 -16.05 1.07 -8.16
CA GLY A 284 -16.72 1.48 -6.93
C GLY A 284 -17.20 0.30 -6.06
N ARG A 285 -17.30 -0.91 -6.61
CA ARG A 285 -17.54 -2.13 -5.82
C ARG A 285 -16.22 -2.65 -5.24
N ASP A 286 -15.22 -2.82 -6.09
CA ASP A 286 -14.00 -3.56 -5.75
C ASP A 286 -12.99 -2.70 -4.98
N GLY A 287 -12.82 -1.43 -5.35
CA GLY A 287 -11.89 -0.50 -4.71
C GLY A 287 -10.40 -0.74 -5.02
N GLY A 288 -10.07 -1.84 -5.68
CA GLY A 288 -8.70 -2.29 -5.96
C GLY A 288 -8.68 -3.71 -6.52
N CYS A 289 -7.49 -4.27 -6.71
CA CYS A 289 -7.36 -5.66 -7.16
C CYS A 289 -8.07 -6.61 -6.19
N THR A 290 -8.97 -7.43 -6.72
CA THR A 290 -9.77 -8.38 -5.93
C THR A 290 -9.03 -9.70 -5.64
N ALA A 291 -7.76 -9.83 -6.06
CA ALA A 291 -6.98 -11.03 -5.76
C ALA A 291 -6.57 -11.05 -4.27
N PRO A 292 -6.64 -12.20 -3.59
CA PRO A 292 -6.29 -12.27 -2.17
C PRO A 292 -4.86 -11.78 -1.89
N GLY A 293 -4.69 -10.96 -0.85
CA GLY A 293 -3.39 -10.41 -0.44
C GLY A 293 -2.80 -9.34 -1.37
N CYS A 294 -3.51 -8.98 -2.46
CA CYS A 294 -3.08 -7.95 -3.40
C CYS A 294 -3.61 -6.57 -2.99
N GLY A 295 -2.71 -5.60 -2.79
CA GLY A 295 -3.04 -4.22 -2.42
C GLY A 295 -3.02 -3.23 -3.60
N VAL A 296 -3.01 -3.71 -4.85
CA VAL A 296 -2.90 -2.83 -6.02
C VAL A 296 -4.17 -1.99 -6.18
N SER A 297 -4.00 -0.67 -6.20
CA SER A 297 -5.10 0.29 -6.35
C SER A 297 -5.80 0.18 -7.71
N SER A 298 -7.08 0.51 -7.74
CA SER A 298 -7.96 0.45 -8.93
C SER A 298 -7.39 1.10 -10.20
N GLN A 299 -6.58 2.16 -10.09
CA GLN A 299 -6.00 2.83 -11.27
C GLN A 299 -5.01 1.97 -12.07
N TYR A 300 -4.45 0.93 -11.45
CA TYR A 300 -3.53 -0.03 -12.09
C TYR A 300 -4.20 -1.39 -12.36
N CYS A 301 -5.53 -1.46 -12.20
CA CYS A 301 -6.31 -2.65 -12.46
C CYS A 301 -7.04 -2.59 -13.80
N ASP A 302 -7.03 -3.73 -14.48
CA ASP A 302 -7.91 -4.05 -15.60
C ASP A 302 -9.24 -4.60 -15.06
N LEU A 303 -10.27 -4.61 -15.91
CA LEU A 303 -11.52 -5.32 -15.60
C LEU A 303 -11.49 -6.67 -16.29
N ASP A 304 -11.62 -7.73 -15.49
CA ASP A 304 -11.52 -9.11 -15.92
C ASP A 304 -12.88 -9.80 -15.82
N HIS A 305 -13.27 -10.55 -16.85
CA HIS A 305 -14.53 -11.29 -16.87
C HIS A 305 -14.41 -12.60 -16.07
N ARG A 306 -15.17 -12.79 -14.99
CA ARG A 306 -15.22 -14.04 -14.21
C ARG A 306 -15.44 -15.26 -15.11
N ILE A 307 -16.51 -15.24 -15.90
CA ILE A 307 -16.70 -16.18 -17.01
C ILE A 307 -16.12 -15.46 -18.23
N ASN A 308 -15.09 -16.02 -18.85
CA ASN A 308 -14.43 -15.37 -19.98
C ASN A 308 -15.45 -15.02 -21.07
N TYR A 309 -15.24 -13.91 -21.75
CA TYR A 309 -16.12 -13.46 -22.81
C TYR A 309 -16.22 -14.49 -23.95
N ASP A 310 -15.09 -15.10 -24.33
CA ASP A 310 -15.02 -16.14 -25.37
C ASP A 310 -15.74 -17.44 -24.98
N ASP A 311 -15.92 -17.68 -23.68
CA ASP A 311 -16.72 -18.79 -23.13
C ASP A 311 -18.22 -18.44 -23.03
N GLY A 312 -18.65 -17.32 -23.62
CA GLY A 312 -20.03 -16.83 -23.58
C GLY A 312 -20.34 -15.95 -22.35
N GLY A 313 -19.33 -15.52 -21.61
CA GLY A 313 -19.49 -14.61 -20.49
C GLY A 313 -19.98 -13.23 -20.91
N ALA A 314 -21.06 -12.76 -20.28
CA ALA A 314 -21.60 -11.43 -20.53
C ALA A 314 -20.65 -10.32 -20.05
N THR A 315 -20.56 -9.22 -20.80
CA THR A 315 -19.96 -7.97 -20.29
C THR A 315 -20.99 -7.25 -19.43
N SER A 316 -20.95 -7.52 -18.12
CA SER A 316 -21.90 -7.03 -17.13
C SER A 316 -21.23 -6.81 -15.78
N PHE A 317 -21.86 -6.01 -14.92
CA PHE A 317 -21.35 -5.73 -13.57
C PHE A 317 -21.11 -7.00 -12.73
N TRP A 318 -21.99 -8.00 -12.82
CA TRP A 318 -21.88 -9.25 -12.06
C TRP A 318 -20.74 -10.15 -12.57
N ASN A 319 -20.32 -9.99 -13.83
CA ASN A 319 -19.29 -10.81 -14.44
C ASN A 319 -17.92 -10.12 -14.49
N LEU A 320 -17.79 -8.84 -14.14
CA LEU A 320 -16.53 -8.10 -14.24
C LEU A 320 -15.95 -7.81 -12.85
N TYR A 321 -14.64 -7.95 -12.69
CA TYR A 321 -13.92 -7.71 -11.43
C TYR A 321 -12.58 -7.01 -11.69
N GLU A 322 -12.14 -6.16 -10.78
CA GLU A 322 -10.82 -5.55 -10.85
C GLU A 322 -9.71 -6.57 -10.58
N LYS A 323 -8.77 -6.67 -11.52
CA LYS A 323 -7.53 -7.44 -11.38
C LYS A 323 -6.36 -6.63 -11.89
N CYS A 324 -5.26 -6.58 -11.13
CA CYS A 324 -4.01 -6.03 -11.66
C CYS A 324 -3.49 -6.92 -12.79
N ARG A 325 -2.62 -6.40 -13.66
CA ARG A 325 -2.10 -7.18 -14.81
C ARG A 325 -1.48 -8.53 -14.40
N CYS A 326 -0.77 -8.57 -13.27
CA CYS A 326 -0.18 -9.81 -12.74
C CYS A 326 -1.25 -10.84 -12.40
N ASP A 327 -2.26 -10.47 -11.61
CA ASP A 327 -3.32 -11.37 -11.17
C ASP A 327 -4.30 -11.72 -12.30
N HIS A 328 -4.56 -10.79 -13.22
CA HIS A 328 -5.32 -11.05 -14.45
C HIS A 328 -4.65 -12.18 -15.24
N ASN A 329 -3.35 -12.07 -15.49
CA ASN A 329 -2.57 -13.14 -16.13
C ASN A 329 -2.57 -14.42 -15.27
N GLY A 330 -2.51 -14.29 -13.94
CA GLY A 330 -2.68 -15.41 -13.00
C GLY A 330 -3.92 -16.25 -13.28
N LYS A 331 -5.05 -15.60 -13.51
CA LYS A 331 -6.30 -16.27 -13.90
C LYS A 331 -6.25 -16.80 -15.33
N THR A 332 -5.76 -16.01 -16.28
CA THR A 332 -5.65 -16.43 -17.70
C THR A 332 -4.83 -17.71 -17.87
N PHE A 333 -3.75 -17.86 -17.10
CA PHE A 333 -2.89 -19.05 -17.09
C PHE A 333 -3.34 -20.12 -16.07
N GLU A 334 -4.57 -20.01 -15.56
CA GLU A 334 -5.20 -20.95 -14.63
C GLU A 334 -4.45 -21.21 -13.32
N ARG A 335 -3.49 -20.34 -12.94
CA ARG A 335 -2.76 -20.39 -11.66
C ARG A 335 -3.66 -20.05 -10.48
N GLN A 336 -4.76 -19.36 -10.76
CA GLN A 336 -5.85 -19.12 -9.82
C GLN A 336 -7.20 -19.20 -10.52
N ARG A 337 -8.19 -19.73 -9.84
CA ARG A 337 -9.61 -19.75 -10.26
C ARG A 337 -10.45 -19.16 -9.15
N TYR A 338 -11.59 -18.56 -9.47
CA TYR A 338 -12.43 -17.95 -8.44
C TYR A 338 -13.93 -18.09 -8.70
N CYS A 339 -14.69 -18.14 -7.61
CA CYS A 339 -16.14 -17.95 -7.61
C CYS A 339 -16.48 -16.70 -6.79
N VAL A 340 -17.61 -16.08 -7.11
CA VAL A 340 -18.03 -14.84 -6.46
C VAL A 340 -19.51 -14.91 -6.13
N ASP A 341 -19.88 -14.38 -4.97
CA ASP A 341 -21.24 -13.97 -4.69
C ASP A 341 -21.55 -12.67 -5.47
N PRO A 342 -22.40 -12.70 -6.50
CA PRO A 342 -22.67 -11.54 -7.35
C PRO A 342 -23.39 -10.40 -6.61
N LEU A 343 -23.97 -10.65 -5.43
CA LEU A 343 -24.66 -9.64 -4.63
C LEU A 343 -23.68 -8.86 -3.76
N THR A 344 -22.83 -9.56 -3.02
CA THR A 344 -21.89 -8.94 -2.08
C THR A 344 -20.54 -8.59 -2.73
N GLY A 345 -20.20 -9.27 -3.82
CA GLY A 345 -18.87 -9.24 -4.44
C GLY A 345 -17.81 -10.05 -3.69
N ILE A 346 -18.19 -10.82 -2.66
CA ILE A 346 -17.27 -11.71 -1.93
C ILE A 346 -16.73 -12.76 -2.89
N MET A 347 -15.40 -12.81 -3.01
CA MET A 347 -14.69 -13.67 -3.94
C MET A 347 -13.95 -14.78 -3.18
N VAL A 348 -14.21 -16.03 -3.51
CA VAL A 348 -13.38 -17.18 -3.10
C VAL A 348 -12.43 -17.49 -4.24
N THR A 349 -11.14 -17.34 -4.00
CA THR A 349 -10.09 -17.69 -4.96
C THR A 349 -9.42 -18.98 -4.49
N VAL A 350 -9.28 -19.93 -5.41
CA VAL A 350 -8.54 -21.18 -5.23
C VAL A 350 -7.29 -21.09 -6.10
N PHE A 351 -6.14 -21.22 -5.48
CA PHE A 351 -4.86 -21.28 -6.16
C PHE A 351 -4.57 -22.70 -6.64
N MET A 352 -3.64 -22.83 -7.58
CA MET A 352 -3.34 -24.13 -8.20
C MET A 352 -2.74 -25.17 -7.24
N ASP A 353 -2.14 -24.74 -6.13
CA ASP A 353 -1.67 -25.61 -5.04
C ASP A 353 -2.81 -26.14 -4.15
N GLY A 354 -4.07 -25.76 -4.46
CA GLY A 354 -5.26 -26.14 -3.71
C GLY A 354 -5.54 -25.27 -2.48
N THR A 355 -4.65 -24.34 -2.14
CA THR A 355 -4.94 -23.34 -1.11
C THR A 355 -6.00 -22.36 -1.61
N TRP A 356 -6.68 -21.71 -0.68
CA TRP A 356 -7.76 -20.80 -1.02
C TRP A 356 -7.85 -19.66 -0.02
N ALA A 357 -8.41 -18.56 -0.48
CA ALA A 357 -8.70 -17.40 0.34
C ALA A 357 -9.96 -16.69 -0.12
N VAL A 358 -10.53 -15.91 0.81
CA VAL A 358 -11.73 -15.12 0.57
C VAL A 358 -11.37 -13.65 0.63
N THR A 359 -11.76 -12.90 -0.41
CA THR A 359 -11.65 -11.45 -0.45
C THR A 359 -13.04 -10.84 -0.32
N VAL A 360 -13.19 -9.91 0.63
CA VAL A 360 -14.40 -9.12 0.80
C VAL A 360 -14.13 -7.73 0.22
N PRO A 361 -14.89 -7.29 -0.78
CA PRO A 361 -14.69 -5.96 -1.34
C PRO A 361 -15.12 -4.87 -0.35
N GLU A 362 -14.40 -3.74 -0.35
CA GLU A 362 -14.59 -2.65 0.62
C GLU A 362 -15.12 -1.36 -0.03
N GLY A 363 -15.38 -1.38 -1.33
CA GLY A 363 -15.88 -0.22 -2.06
C GLY A 363 -17.28 0.24 -1.58
N PRO A 364 -17.64 1.50 -1.84
CA PRO A 364 -18.90 2.12 -1.39
C PRO A 364 -20.15 1.44 -1.93
N LEU A 365 -20.03 0.66 -3.02
CA LEU A 365 -21.13 -0.03 -3.67
C LEU A 365 -21.42 -1.42 -3.07
N THR A 366 -20.66 -1.87 -2.09
CA THR A 366 -20.90 -3.14 -1.40
C THR A 366 -21.95 -3.00 -0.29
N PRO A 367 -22.63 -4.08 0.14
CA PRO A 367 -23.53 -4.01 1.30
C PRO A 367 -22.82 -3.52 2.57
N GLY A 368 -21.53 -3.84 2.74
CA GLY A 368 -20.71 -3.34 3.85
C GLY A 368 -20.48 -1.82 3.75
N GLY A 369 -20.03 -1.35 2.58
CA GLY A 369 -19.82 0.06 2.29
C GLY A 369 -21.10 0.90 2.45
N ALA A 370 -22.25 0.37 2.00
CA ALA A 370 -23.54 1.03 2.15
C ALA A 370 -23.96 1.18 3.63
N ARG A 371 -23.79 0.12 4.44
CA ARG A 371 -24.04 0.19 5.90
C ARG A 371 -23.13 1.19 6.58
N TRP A 372 -21.84 1.21 6.23
CA TRP A 372 -20.90 2.19 6.76
C TRP A 372 -21.31 3.63 6.41
N ALA A 373 -21.69 3.87 5.14
CA ALA A 373 -22.16 5.17 4.70
C ALA A 373 -23.39 5.65 5.50
N GLN A 374 -24.33 4.74 5.77
CA GLN A 374 -25.50 5.01 6.61
C GLN A 374 -25.11 5.39 8.05
N THR A 375 -24.18 4.66 8.67
CA THR A 375 -23.71 4.97 10.03
C THR A 375 -23.04 6.35 10.09
N VAL A 376 -22.15 6.67 9.15
CA VAL A 376 -21.49 7.99 9.08
C VAL A 376 -22.50 9.10 8.80
N SER A 377 -23.47 8.87 7.91
CA SER A 377 -24.57 9.80 7.63
C SER A 377 -25.36 10.14 8.89
N GLN A 378 -25.78 9.12 9.66
CA GLN A 378 -26.50 9.28 10.93
C GLN A 378 -25.68 10.08 11.94
N TYR A 379 -24.38 9.77 12.07
CA TYR A 379 -23.46 10.51 12.94
C TYR A 379 -23.36 12.00 12.54
N ARG A 380 -23.18 12.28 11.24
CA ARG A 380 -23.13 13.65 10.71
C ARG A 380 -24.42 14.41 10.97
N ALA A 381 -25.58 13.79 10.73
CA ALA A 381 -26.89 14.40 10.99
C ALA A 381 -27.05 14.80 12.47
N ALA A 382 -26.70 13.89 13.39
CA ALA A 382 -26.75 14.18 14.83
C ALA A 382 -25.79 15.31 15.24
N ARG A 383 -24.59 15.38 14.63
CA ARG A 383 -23.64 16.49 14.85
C ARG A 383 -24.21 17.84 14.39
N HIS A 384 -24.78 17.89 13.19
CA HIS A 384 -25.42 19.09 12.64
C HIS A 384 -26.64 19.54 13.47
N GLN A 385 -27.40 18.59 14.03
CA GLN A 385 -28.49 18.90 14.96
C GLN A 385 -27.96 19.56 16.25
N ARG A 386 -26.97 18.96 16.92
CA ARG A 386 -26.36 19.53 18.13
C ARG A 386 -25.80 20.92 17.90
N ALA A 387 -25.13 21.15 16.77
CA ALA A 387 -24.59 22.48 16.42
C ALA A 387 -25.71 23.53 16.26
N ARG A 388 -26.85 23.15 15.66
CA ARG A 388 -28.03 24.04 15.54
C ARG A 388 -28.64 24.35 16.90
N GLU A 389 -28.77 23.36 17.77
CA GLU A 389 -29.28 23.52 19.14
C GLU A 389 -28.38 24.45 19.97
N GLN A 390 -27.05 24.27 19.88
CA GLN A 390 -26.07 25.14 20.53
C GLN A 390 -26.14 26.58 20.01
N ALA A 391 -26.20 26.78 18.69
CA ALA A 391 -26.32 28.11 18.10
C ALA A 391 -27.63 28.81 18.50
N ALA A 392 -28.74 28.06 18.56
CA ALA A 392 -30.01 28.56 19.04
C ALA A 392 -29.96 28.96 20.53
N ALA A 393 -29.31 28.14 21.37
CA ALA A 393 -29.11 28.45 22.79
C ALA A 393 -28.28 29.73 22.97
N VAL A 394 -27.15 29.87 22.26
CA VAL A 394 -26.31 31.09 22.30
C VAL A 394 -27.12 32.33 21.87
N LYS A 395 -27.92 32.22 20.80
CA LYS A 395 -28.78 33.31 20.33
C LYS A 395 -29.86 33.68 21.36
N ALA A 396 -30.47 32.69 22.02
CA ALA A 396 -31.45 32.91 23.07
C ALA A 396 -30.83 33.62 24.29
N THR A 397 -29.63 33.19 24.73
CA THR A 397 -28.89 33.85 25.81
C THR A 397 -28.51 35.28 25.45
N ALA A 398 -28.03 35.54 24.22
CA ALA A 398 -27.70 36.89 23.75
C ALA A 398 -28.94 37.80 23.64
N THR A 399 -30.11 37.25 23.31
CA THR A 399 -31.37 38.00 23.26
C THR A 399 -31.87 38.32 24.66
N ALA A 400 -31.78 37.37 25.60
CA ALA A 400 -32.14 37.59 27.00
C ALA A 400 -31.23 38.63 27.70
N ALA A 401 -29.96 38.73 27.30
CA ALA A 401 -29.03 39.74 27.78
C ALA A 401 -29.30 41.16 27.24
N ARG A 402 -30.10 41.31 26.17
CA ARG A 402 -30.59 42.61 25.68
C ARG A 402 -31.97 42.91 26.28
N THR A 403 -32.02 43.19 27.59
CA THR A 403 -33.17 43.88 28.19
C THR A 403 -33.19 45.33 27.67
N PRO A 404 -34.34 45.94 27.33
CA PRO A 404 -34.36 47.34 26.90
C PRO A 404 -33.86 48.21 28.06
N VAL A 405 -32.93 49.13 27.78
CA VAL A 405 -32.63 50.21 28.72
C VAL A 405 -33.93 50.99 28.88
N GLN A 406 -34.46 51.01 30.10
CA GLN A 406 -35.59 51.86 30.45
C GLN A 406 -35.13 53.30 30.26
N GLU A 407 -35.69 54.01 29.27
CA GLU A 407 -35.46 55.44 29.09
C GLU A 407 -36.12 56.14 30.28
N ASP A 408 -35.32 56.58 31.25
CA ASP A 408 -35.79 57.43 32.34
C ASP A 408 -36.26 58.77 31.76
N GLU A 409 -37.53 59.10 32.01
CA GLU A 409 -38.10 60.41 31.67
C GLU A 409 -37.31 61.53 32.36
N PRO A 410 -36.97 62.63 31.65
CA PRO A 410 -36.16 63.69 32.21
C PRO A 410 -36.91 64.43 33.32
N PRO A 411 -36.24 64.76 34.44
CA PRO A 411 -36.90 65.48 35.53
C PRO A 411 -37.19 66.92 35.08
N PHE A 412 -38.42 67.35 35.38
CA PHE A 412 -39.00 68.66 35.08
C PHE A 412 -38.11 69.86 35.38
#